data_AF-A0A950CYN1-F1
#
_entry.id   AF-A0A950CYN1-F1
#
_cell.length_a   1.000
_cell.length_b   1.000
_cell.length_c   1.000
_cell.angle_alpha   90.00
_cell.angle_beta   90.00
_cell.angle_gamma   90.00
#
_symmetry.space_group_name_H-M   'P 1'
#
loop_
_entity.id
_entity.type
_entity.pdbx_description
1 polymer ?
#
loop_
_entity_poly.entity_id
_entity_poly.type
_entity_poly.pdbx_seq_one_letter_code
_entity_poly.pdbx_strand_id
1 'polypeptide(L)' 'TMSVYSTDEKVLQQVRDAAARSGVSLSCNLTGGVFVNQSAAFSDFHGSGANPAANASLTDAAFVASRFRVAQSRAHV' A
#
# COMPACT_ATOMS: atom_id res chain seq x y z
N THR A 1 1.39 -9.78 0.95
CA THR A 1 1.45 -9.31 2.35
C THR A 1 2.71 -9.84 3.00
N MET A 2 3.26 -9.14 3.99
CA MET A 2 4.37 -9.61 4.84
C MET A 2 3.96 -9.51 6.31
N SER A 3 4.34 -10.49 7.13
CA SER A 3 4.05 -10.49 8.58
C SER A 3 5.31 -10.83 9.37
N VAL A 4 5.49 -10.23 10.54
CA VAL A 4 6.61 -10.51 11.45
C VAL A 4 6.13 -10.65 12.89
N TYR A 5 6.76 -11.59 13.61
CA TYR A 5 6.66 -11.71 15.06
C TYR A 5 8.04 -11.52 15.67
N SER A 6 8.23 -10.45 16.44
CA SER A 6 9.47 -10.16 17.15
C SER A 6 9.24 -9.13 18.26
N THR A 7 9.93 -9.30 19.38
CA THR A 7 10.08 -8.28 20.43
C THR A 7 11.41 -7.53 20.34
N ASP A 8 12.32 -7.93 19.45
CA ASP A 8 13.56 -7.23 19.17
C ASP A 8 13.33 -6.11 18.14
N GLU A 9 13.54 -4.87 18.56
CA GLU A 9 13.38 -3.67 17.74
C GLU A 9 14.30 -3.67 16.50
N LYS A 10 15.49 -4.28 16.60
CA LYS A 10 16.41 -4.39 15.45
C LYS A 10 15.80 -5.25 14.36
N VAL A 11 15.16 -6.36 14.75
CA VAL A 11 14.46 -7.24 13.80
C VAL A 11 13.27 -6.52 13.19
N LEU A 12 12.46 -5.80 14.00
CA LEU A 12 11.33 -5.03 13.48
C LEU A 12 11.77 -3.97 12.46
N GLN A 13 12.87 -3.26 12.73
CA GLN A 13 13.41 -2.30 11.78
C GLN A 13 13.92 -2.95 10.49
N GLN A 14 14.65 -4.07 10.60
CA GLN A 14 15.12 -4.81 9.43
C GLN A 14 13.96 -5.29 8.54
N VAL A 15 12.87 -5.75 9.14
CA VAL A 15 11.70 -6.18 8.37
C VAL A 15 10.95 -5.00 7.76
N ARG A 16 10.88 -3.84 8.43
CA ARG A 16 10.35 -2.61 7.81
C ARG A 16 11.14 -2.22 6.56
N ASP A 17 12.47 -2.25 6.64
CA ASP A 17 13.35 -1.95 5.51
C ASP A 17 13.18 -2.96 4.37
N ALA A 18 13.05 -4.26 4.70
CA ALA A 18 12.79 -5.32 3.73
C ALA A 18 11.41 -5.18 3.07
N ALA A 19 10.38 -4.82 3.84
CA ALA A 19 9.03 -4.59 3.34
C ALA A 19 8.99 -3.38 2.39
N ALA A 20 9.65 -2.27 2.76
CA ALA A 20 9.78 -1.09 1.92
C ALA A 20 10.54 -1.38 0.62
N ARG A 21 11.69 -2.07 0.71
CA ARG A 21 12.49 -2.49 -0.46
C ARG A 21 11.69 -3.40 -1.40
N SER A 22 10.84 -4.26 -0.85
CA SER A 22 10.02 -5.20 -1.63
C SER A 22 8.69 -4.61 -2.08
N GLY A 23 8.37 -3.38 -1.67
CA GLY A 23 7.09 -2.73 -1.96
C GLY A 23 5.89 -3.52 -1.43
N VAL A 24 5.93 -4.03 -0.19
CA VAL A 24 4.84 -4.84 0.38
C VAL A 24 4.38 -4.28 1.72
N SER A 25 3.06 -4.30 1.97
CA SER A 25 2.50 -3.92 3.26
C SER A 25 2.90 -4.92 4.35
N LEU A 26 3.31 -4.40 5.51
CA LEU A 26 3.82 -5.15 6.65
C LEU A 26 2.83 -5.13 7.81
N SER A 27 2.57 -6.30 8.38
CA SER A 27 1.90 -6.47 9.67
C SER A 27 2.89 -6.93 10.74
N CYS A 28 2.87 -6.32 11.92
CA CYS A 28 3.79 -6.65 13.02
C CYS A 28 3.01 -7.16 14.23
N ASN A 29 3.42 -8.31 14.78
CA ASN A 29 2.95 -8.84 16.06
C ASN A 29 1.42 -8.94 16.16
N LEU A 30 0.75 -9.40 15.09
CA LEU A 30 -0.69 -9.67 15.11
C LEU A 30 -0.98 -10.91 15.96
N THR A 31 -1.23 -10.72 17.25
CA THR A 31 -1.58 -11.78 18.22
C THR A 31 -3.03 -11.70 18.72
N GLY A 32 -3.84 -10.81 18.11
CA GLY A 32 -5.25 -10.60 18.44
C GLY A 32 -6.19 -11.07 17.34
N GLY A 33 -7.39 -10.47 17.26
CA GLY A 33 -8.42 -10.82 16.26
C GLY A 33 -8.23 -10.23 14.86
N VAL A 34 -7.11 -9.53 14.62
CA VAL A 34 -6.72 -9.02 13.30
C VAL A 34 -5.75 -9.99 12.67
N PHE A 35 -6.04 -10.42 11.45
CA PHE A 35 -5.26 -11.39 10.69
C PHE A 35 -4.62 -10.74 9.47
N VAL A 36 -3.47 -11.26 9.04
CA VAL A 36 -2.68 -10.67 7.94
C VAL A 36 -3.40 -10.66 6.58
N ASN A 37 -4.44 -11.48 6.41
CA ASN A 37 -5.26 -11.53 5.20
C ASN A 37 -6.40 -10.49 5.19
N GLN A 38 -6.61 -9.76 6.28
CA GLN A 38 -7.65 -8.74 6.38
C GLN A 38 -7.11 -7.38 5.95
N SER A 39 -7.92 -6.64 5.19
CA SER A 39 -7.67 -5.24 4.82
C SER A 39 -8.99 -4.47 4.88
N ALA A 40 -8.96 -3.27 5.47
CA ALA A 40 -10.10 -2.39 5.59
C ALA A 40 -10.07 -1.29 4.51
N ALA A 41 -11.19 -1.12 3.80
CA ALA A 41 -11.35 0.02 2.89
C ALA A 41 -11.18 1.35 3.64
N PHE A 42 -10.74 2.39 2.93
CA PHE A 42 -10.47 3.73 3.49
C PHE A 42 -9.29 3.81 4.47
N SER A 43 -8.58 2.71 4.72
CA SER A 43 -7.37 2.67 5.57
C SER A 43 -6.23 1.96 4.85
N ASP A 44 -6.46 0.71 4.44
CA ASP A 44 -5.40 -0.18 4.02
C ASP A 44 -5.28 -0.20 2.50
N PHE A 45 -4.12 0.18 1.98
CA PHE A 45 -3.79 0.00 0.58
C PHE A 45 -3.60 -1.49 0.26
N HIS A 46 -4.47 -2.03 -0.59
CA HIS A 46 -4.36 -3.41 -1.04
C HIS A 46 -3.53 -3.49 -2.33
N GLY A 47 -2.33 -4.07 -2.20
CA GLY A 47 -1.29 -3.99 -3.22
C GLY A 47 -0.63 -2.60 -3.24
N SER A 48 0.64 -2.54 -3.61
CA SER A 48 1.40 -1.28 -3.63
C SER A 48 1.61 -0.72 -5.04
N GLY A 49 1.47 -1.55 -6.08
CA GLY A 49 1.94 -1.22 -7.43
C GLY A 49 3.46 -1.29 -7.63
N ALA A 50 4.24 -1.57 -6.57
CA ALA A 50 5.70 -1.45 -6.56
C ALA A 50 6.45 -2.78 -6.72
N ASN A 51 5.75 -3.90 -6.96
CA ASN A 51 6.36 -5.21 -7.18
C ASN A 51 5.53 -6.06 -8.17
N PRO A 52 6.03 -7.23 -8.62
CA PRO A 52 5.34 -8.03 -9.64
C PRO A 52 3.96 -8.57 -9.24
N ALA A 53 3.55 -8.49 -7.96
CA ALA A 53 2.28 -9.03 -7.52
C ALA A 53 1.08 -8.17 -7.96
N ALA A 54 1.28 -6.86 -8.13
CA ALA A 54 0.28 -5.94 -8.66
C ALA A 54 0.96 -4.68 -9.21
N ASN A 55 0.46 -4.14 -10.31
CA ASN A 55 0.95 -2.90 -10.94
C ASN A 55 0.19 -1.63 -10.48
N ALA A 56 -0.73 -1.75 -9.53
CA ALA A 56 -1.45 -0.64 -8.92
C ALA A 56 -1.84 -0.96 -7.47
N SER A 57 -2.23 0.07 -6.71
CA SER A 57 -2.84 -0.04 -5.38
C SER A 57 -4.37 0.07 -5.47
N LEU A 58 -5.09 -0.65 -4.61
CA LEU A 58 -6.54 -0.54 -4.41
C LEU A 58 -6.81 0.17 -3.07
N THR A 59 -7.15 1.45 -3.05
CA THR A 59 -7.06 2.43 -4.16
C THR A 59 -6.21 3.62 -3.73
N ASP A 60 -5.56 4.28 -4.68
CA ASP A 60 -4.90 5.56 -4.49
C ASP A 60 -5.29 6.55 -5.62
N ALA A 61 -4.69 7.74 -5.64
CA ALA A 61 -4.94 8.73 -6.69
C ALA A 61 -4.48 8.22 -8.07
N ALA A 62 -3.36 7.50 -8.16
CA ALA A 62 -2.82 6.99 -9.41
C ALA A 62 -3.76 5.95 -10.05
N PHE A 63 -4.47 5.18 -9.22
CA PHE A 63 -5.48 4.22 -9.65
C PHE A 63 -6.60 4.87 -10.47
N VAL A 64 -6.93 6.16 -10.25
CA VAL A 64 -8.08 6.82 -10.91
C VAL A 64 -7.72 8.02 -11.78
N ALA A 65 -6.67 8.78 -11.44
CA ALA A 65 -6.36 10.06 -12.08
C ALA A 65 -6.11 9.93 -13.59
N SER A 66 -5.55 8.79 -14.02
CA SER A 66 -5.24 8.56 -15.43
C SER A 66 -6.43 8.06 -16.27
N ARG A 67 -7.63 7.91 -15.70
CA ARG A 67 -8.82 7.37 -16.39
C ARG A 67 -9.62 8.41 -17.16
N PHE A 68 -9.34 9.71 -16.99
CA PHE A 68 -10.00 10.79 -17.73
C PHE A 68 -8.99 11.87 -18.14
N ARG A 69 -9.40 12.75 -19.06
CA ARG A 69 -8.61 13.89 -19.55
C ARG A 69 -9.49 15.14 -19.51
N VAL A 70 -8.85 16.31 -19.42
CA VAL A 70 -9.53 17.61 -19.43
C VAL A 70 -8.98 18.42 -20.61
N ALA A 71 -9.89 18.92 -21.47
CA ALA A 71 -9.56 19.83 -22.55
C ALA A 71 -10.23 21.18 -22.26
N GLN A 72 -9.44 22.25 -22.19
CA GLN A 72 -9.97 23.59 -21.91
C GLN A 72 -10.06 24.44 -23.18
N SER A 73 -11.04 25.33 -23.23
CA SER A 73 -11.14 26.43 -24.19
C SER A 73 -11.34 27.76 -23.47
N ARG A 74 -10.92 28.88 -24.08
CA ARG A 74 -11.14 30.24 -23.55
C ARG A 74 -11.46 31.22 -24.67
N ALA A 75 -12.28 32.23 -24.38
CA ALA A 75 -12.65 33.32 -25.28
C ALA A 75 -12.72 34.65 -24.50
N HIS A 76 -12.68 35.78 -25.22
CA HIS A 76 -12.87 37.11 -24.61
C HIS A 76 -14.29 37.26 -24.03
N VAL A 77 -14.42 38.05 -22.95
CA VAL A 77 -15.69 38.47 -22.34
C VAL A 77 -15.96 39.94 -22.62
#